data_AF-A0A7W0UDJ6-F1
#
_entry.id   AF-A0A7W0UDJ6-F1
#
_cell.length_a   1.000
_cell.length_b   1.000
_cell.length_c   1.000
_cell.angle_alpha   90.00
_cell.angle_beta   90.00
_cell.angle_gamma   90.00
#
_symmetry.space_group_name_H-M   'P 1'
#
loop_
_entity.id
_entity.type
_entity.pdbx_description
1 polymer ?
#
loop_
_entity_poly.entity_id
_entity_poly.type
_entity_poly.pdbx_seq_one_letter_code
_entity_poly.pdbx_strand_id
1 'polypeptide(L)'
;MRLTPESSRWPAPRGGALSLRDLDGGEPEVLVGIFTGGANCCYGLYVFRHADGRYRGSFFNAGKGGLVVANLDRRGPPELRGADERFQYLFSSGIESITPVRIYRFRAGRLVAVTREFDALVRESERETWRIARKLWQMGGNPHTALAAWAATKYLLGEGSEVWPRLQRLIGARTIEPNLERNGPPYLRSVRSALREFGYLSLPRPGSRRWRRSPSSVPARRCSRRT
;
A
#
# COMPACT_ATOMS: atom_id res chain seq x y z
N MET A 1 -5.92 -13.69 8.37
CA MET A 1 -6.32 -14.35 7.09
C MET A 1 -5.29 -15.42 6.76
N ARG A 2 -5.67 -16.67 6.50
CA ARG A 2 -4.72 -17.73 6.11
C ARG A 2 -4.36 -17.54 4.63
N LEU A 3 -3.07 -17.49 4.35
CA LEU A 3 -2.50 -17.54 3.01
C LEU A 3 -2.98 -18.82 2.29
N THR A 4 -3.41 -18.71 1.03
CA THR A 4 -3.85 -19.87 0.23
C THR A 4 -2.63 -20.65 -0.29
N PRO A 5 -2.78 -21.92 -0.71
CA PRO A 5 -1.68 -22.70 -1.31
C PRO A 5 -1.04 -22.04 -2.52
N GLU A 6 -1.77 -21.18 -3.23
CA GLU A 6 -1.29 -20.43 -4.39
C GLU A 6 -0.59 -19.11 -4.04
N SER A 7 -0.63 -18.71 -2.77
CA SER A 7 0.06 -17.50 -2.35
C SER A 7 1.56 -17.68 -2.45
N SER A 8 2.26 -16.68 -2.97
CA SER A 8 3.71 -16.69 -3.08
C SER A 8 4.28 -15.38 -2.58
N ARG A 9 5.34 -15.45 -1.79
CA ARG A 9 6.09 -14.28 -1.33
C ARG A 9 7.23 -14.01 -2.31
N TRP A 10 7.37 -12.76 -2.71
CA TRP A 10 8.26 -12.31 -3.76
C TRP A 10 9.24 -11.26 -3.26
N PRO A 11 10.53 -11.45 -3.55
CA PRO A 11 11.17 -12.67 -4.05
C PRO A 11 11.06 -13.82 -3.04
N ALA A 12 11.09 -15.05 -3.54
CA ALA A 12 11.08 -16.24 -2.70
C ALA A 12 12.39 -16.32 -1.88
N PRO A 13 12.34 -16.58 -0.56
CA PRO A 13 13.54 -16.67 0.28
C PRO A 13 14.53 -17.79 -0.12
N ARG A 14 14.09 -18.78 -0.91
CA ARG A 14 14.93 -19.84 -1.50
C ARG A 14 14.43 -20.18 -2.91
N GLY A 15 15.35 -20.21 -3.89
CA GLY A 15 15.22 -20.97 -5.16
C GLY A 15 14.23 -20.50 -6.23
N GLY A 16 13.27 -19.62 -5.93
CA GLY A 16 12.28 -19.15 -6.91
C GLY A 16 12.40 -17.66 -7.20
N ALA A 17 13.52 -17.23 -7.79
CA ALA A 17 13.65 -15.85 -8.30
C ALA A 17 12.86 -15.65 -9.60
N LEU A 18 12.26 -16.70 -10.16
CA LEU A 18 11.52 -16.69 -11.42
C LEU A 18 10.20 -17.45 -11.26
N SER A 19 9.08 -16.89 -11.76
CA SER A 19 7.83 -17.63 -11.91
C SER A 19 6.97 -17.09 -13.05
N LEU A 20 5.97 -17.86 -13.45
CA LEU A 20 4.88 -17.42 -14.31
C LEU A 20 3.61 -17.28 -13.47
N ARG A 21 2.94 -16.13 -13.58
CA ARG A 21 1.68 -15.88 -12.89
C ARG A 21 0.82 -14.95 -13.72
N ASP A 22 -0.43 -15.35 -13.97
CA ASP A 22 -1.43 -14.46 -14.54
C ASP A 22 -1.84 -13.43 -13.48
N LEU A 23 -1.46 -12.17 -13.68
CA LEU A 23 -1.74 -11.04 -12.79
C LEU A 23 -2.84 -10.11 -13.32
N ASP A 24 -3.20 -10.20 -14.60
CA ASP A 24 -4.17 -9.28 -15.23
C ASP A 24 -5.37 -9.94 -15.92
N GLY A 25 -5.41 -11.28 -16.00
CA GLY A 25 -6.51 -12.09 -16.54
C GLY A 25 -6.28 -12.55 -17.97
N GLY A 26 -5.01 -12.70 -18.38
CA GLY A 26 -4.59 -12.93 -19.76
C GLY A 26 -3.39 -13.87 -19.86
N GLU A 27 -2.42 -13.52 -20.72
CA GLU A 27 -1.17 -14.28 -20.81
C GLU A 27 -0.37 -14.11 -19.51
N PRO A 28 0.09 -15.20 -18.86
CA PRO A 28 0.83 -15.12 -17.62
C PRO A 28 2.07 -14.22 -17.71
N GLU A 29 2.22 -13.31 -16.75
CA GLU A 29 3.43 -12.53 -16.60
C GLU A 29 4.60 -13.36 -16.08
N VAL A 30 5.82 -13.00 -16.53
CA VAL A 30 7.06 -13.50 -15.96
C VAL A 30 7.46 -12.61 -14.79
N LEU A 31 7.51 -13.18 -13.59
CA LEU A 31 7.92 -12.49 -12.37
C LEU A 31 9.37 -12.86 -12.07
N VAL A 32 10.25 -11.86 -12.03
CA VAL A 32 11.64 -12.02 -11.64
C VAL A 32 11.91 -11.25 -10.35
N GLY A 33 12.03 -11.98 -9.25
CA GLY A 33 12.37 -11.44 -7.94
C GLY A 33 13.87 -11.22 -7.80
N ILE A 34 14.27 -10.01 -7.41
CA ILE A 34 15.68 -9.67 -7.17
C ILE A 34 15.91 -9.28 -5.72
N PHE A 35 17.11 -9.58 -5.22
CA PHE A 35 17.59 -9.08 -3.94
C PHE A 35 18.81 -8.21 -4.20
N THR A 36 18.76 -6.95 -3.77
CA THR A 36 19.78 -5.97 -4.15
C THR A 36 21.08 -6.05 -3.34
N GLY A 37 21.11 -6.79 -2.22
CA GLY A 37 22.30 -6.88 -1.34
C GLY A 37 22.61 -5.58 -0.55
N GLY A 38 23.40 -5.67 0.54
CA GLY A 38 23.75 -4.56 1.46
C GLY A 38 23.23 -4.64 2.92
N ALA A 39 23.50 -3.62 3.75
CA ALA A 39 23.01 -3.53 5.13
C ALA A 39 21.59 -2.92 5.25
N ASN A 40 21.15 -2.25 4.18
CA ASN A 40 19.90 -1.50 4.07
C ASN A 40 19.00 -2.04 2.93
N CYS A 41 19.22 -3.30 2.51
CA CYS A 41 18.63 -3.89 1.31
C CYS A 41 17.12 -3.79 1.24
N CYS A 42 16.64 -3.84 0.00
CA CYS A 42 15.26 -4.18 -0.27
C CYS A 42 15.17 -5.21 -1.39
N TYR A 43 14.01 -5.83 -1.43
CA TYR A 43 13.61 -6.68 -2.51
C TYR A 43 13.10 -5.86 -3.69
N GLY A 44 13.35 -6.35 -4.90
CA GLY A 44 12.78 -5.82 -6.13
C GLY A 44 12.02 -6.89 -6.89
N LEU A 45 11.07 -6.48 -7.72
CA LEU A 45 10.30 -7.36 -8.59
C LEU A 45 10.29 -6.78 -10.00
N TYR A 46 10.88 -7.49 -10.95
CA TYR A 46 10.60 -7.30 -12.36
C TYR A 46 9.36 -8.11 -12.74
N VAL A 47 8.48 -7.50 -13.53
CA VAL A 47 7.34 -8.15 -14.15
C VAL A 47 7.43 -7.93 -15.65
N PHE A 48 7.52 -9.02 -16.42
CA PHE A 48 7.47 -8.97 -17.87
C PHE A 48 6.10 -9.41 -18.35
N ARG A 49 5.42 -8.49 -19.04
CA ARG A 49 4.10 -8.72 -19.63
C ARG A 49 4.23 -8.81 -21.14
N HIS A 50 3.59 -9.79 -21.76
CA HIS A 50 3.51 -9.85 -23.21
C HIS A 50 2.45 -8.86 -23.74
N ALA A 51 2.86 -8.01 -24.68
CA ALA A 51 2.02 -6.99 -25.29
C ALA A 51 2.55 -6.63 -26.68
N ASP A 52 1.68 -6.60 -27.68
CA ASP A 52 2.02 -6.22 -29.05
C ASP A 52 3.16 -7.10 -29.64
N GLY A 53 3.09 -8.42 -29.41
CA GLY A 53 4.05 -9.38 -29.94
C GLY A 53 5.43 -9.39 -29.28
N ARG A 54 5.60 -8.74 -28.12
CA ARG A 54 6.86 -8.72 -27.36
C ARG A 54 6.65 -8.62 -25.86
N TYR A 55 7.64 -9.05 -25.08
CA TYR A 55 7.65 -8.83 -23.63
C TYR A 55 8.09 -7.41 -23.29
N ARG A 56 7.38 -6.77 -22.36
CA ARG A 56 7.71 -5.46 -21.79
C ARG A 56 7.94 -5.61 -20.29
N GLY A 57 9.13 -5.26 -19.83
CA GLY A 57 9.51 -5.32 -18.42
C GLY A 57 9.10 -4.08 -17.63
N SER A 58 8.72 -4.27 -16.38
CA SER A 58 8.49 -3.20 -15.41
C SER A 58 9.12 -3.56 -14.08
N PHE A 59 9.82 -2.62 -13.46
CA PHE A 59 10.47 -2.81 -12.16
C PHE A 59 9.64 -2.19 -11.04
N PHE A 60 9.51 -2.92 -9.94
CA PHE A 60 8.84 -2.47 -8.73
C PHE A 60 9.74 -2.65 -7.51
N ASN A 61 9.86 -1.61 -6.69
CA ASN A 61 10.47 -1.71 -5.37
C ASN A 61 9.50 -2.47 -4.45
N ALA A 62 9.92 -3.63 -3.96
CA ALA A 62 9.15 -4.49 -3.07
C ALA A 62 9.54 -4.33 -1.60
N GLY A 63 10.51 -3.46 -1.29
CA GLY A 63 10.89 -3.12 0.07
C GLY A 63 11.55 -4.26 0.84
N LYS A 64 11.71 -4.07 2.15
CA LYS A 64 12.25 -5.12 3.05
C LYS A 64 11.31 -6.32 3.17
N GLY A 65 10.00 -6.10 3.01
CA GLY A 65 8.97 -7.11 3.19
C GLY A 65 8.76 -8.01 1.97
N GLY A 66 9.11 -7.54 0.77
CA GLY A 66 8.70 -8.17 -0.47
C GLY A 66 7.21 -7.95 -0.76
N LEU A 67 6.71 -8.58 -1.82
CA LEU A 67 5.30 -8.61 -2.19
C LEU A 67 4.74 -10.01 -2.00
N VAL A 68 3.59 -10.15 -1.38
CA VAL A 68 2.83 -11.40 -1.35
C VAL A 68 1.80 -11.35 -2.47
N VAL A 69 1.96 -12.23 -3.46
CA VAL A 69 0.97 -12.41 -4.53
C VAL A 69 -0.06 -13.41 -4.05
N ALA A 70 -1.31 -12.99 -3.96
CA ALA A 70 -2.43 -13.83 -3.52
C ALA A 70 -3.75 -13.29 -4.05
N ASN A 71 -4.71 -14.18 -4.32
CA ASN A 71 -6.08 -13.78 -4.60
C ASN A 71 -6.77 -13.39 -3.29
N LEU A 72 -6.71 -12.10 -2.94
CA LEU A 72 -7.10 -11.61 -1.62
C LEU A 72 -8.62 -11.44 -1.49
N ASP A 73 -9.28 -11.05 -2.58
CA ASP A 73 -10.73 -10.87 -2.64
C ASP A 73 -11.49 -12.12 -3.13
N ARG A 74 -10.75 -13.16 -3.54
CA ARG A 74 -11.24 -14.43 -4.13
C ARG A 74 -11.95 -14.22 -5.46
N ARG A 75 -11.52 -13.24 -6.27
CA ARG A 75 -12.13 -12.90 -7.56
C ARG A 75 -11.05 -12.63 -8.61
N GLY A 76 -11.15 -13.32 -9.75
CA GLY A 76 -10.28 -13.03 -10.90
C GLY A 76 -8.78 -13.13 -10.58
N PRO A 77 -7.94 -12.31 -11.24
CA PRO A 77 -6.49 -12.30 -11.05
C PRO A 77 -6.07 -11.89 -9.62
N PRO A 78 -4.90 -12.35 -9.13
CA PRO A 78 -4.43 -12.08 -7.78
C PRO A 78 -4.00 -10.62 -7.57
N GLU A 79 -4.05 -10.19 -6.31
CA GLU A 79 -3.43 -8.96 -5.83
C GLU A 79 -1.99 -9.18 -5.34
N LEU A 80 -1.25 -8.07 -5.26
CA LEU A 80 0.07 -8.00 -4.65
C LEU A 80 -0.03 -7.20 -3.35
N ARG A 81 0.20 -7.85 -2.21
CA ARG A 81 0.23 -7.22 -0.88
C ARG A 81 1.68 -6.96 -0.45
N GLY A 82 2.01 -5.72 -0.18
CA GLY A 82 3.26 -5.31 0.43
C GLY A 82 3.04 -4.19 1.42
N ALA A 83 4.02 -3.29 1.50
CA ALA A 83 3.93 -2.07 2.28
C ALA A 83 4.18 -0.83 1.42
N ASP A 84 3.85 0.34 1.97
CA ASP A 84 4.13 1.62 1.34
C ASP A 84 5.55 2.07 1.69
N GLU A 85 6.51 1.65 0.88
CA GLU A 85 7.94 1.92 1.09
C GLU A 85 8.31 3.41 1.08
N ARG A 86 7.40 4.29 0.64
CA ARG A 86 7.59 5.75 0.76
C ARG A 86 7.68 6.22 2.21
N PHE A 87 7.23 5.41 3.17
CA PHE A 87 7.39 5.67 4.61
C PHE A 87 8.73 5.20 5.18
N GLN A 88 9.50 4.42 4.43
CA GLN A 88 10.82 3.98 4.86
C GLN A 88 11.74 5.19 5.03
N TYR A 89 12.58 5.19 6.06
CA TYR A 89 13.53 6.27 6.40
C TYR A 89 12.94 7.63 6.82
N LEU A 90 11.62 7.84 6.76
CA LEU A 90 11.04 9.14 7.12
C LEU A 90 11.17 9.48 8.61
N PHE A 91 11.04 8.47 9.48
CA PHE A 91 10.90 8.69 10.92
C PHE A 91 11.80 7.79 11.79
N SER A 92 12.53 6.86 11.18
CA SER A 92 13.53 6.01 11.83
C SER A 92 14.59 5.57 10.81
N SER A 93 15.58 4.81 11.27
CA SER A 93 16.47 4.04 10.38
C SER A 93 15.65 3.07 9.50
N GLY A 94 16.19 2.67 8.35
CA GLY A 94 15.46 1.80 7.40
C GLY A 94 15.09 0.43 7.96
N ILE A 95 15.92 -0.12 8.84
CA ILE A 95 15.69 -1.42 9.46
C ILE A 95 14.52 -1.37 10.45
N GLU A 96 14.36 -0.24 11.15
CA GLU A 96 13.35 -0.01 12.19
C GLU A 96 12.10 0.69 11.65
N SER A 97 12.09 1.03 10.36
CA SER A 97 10.94 1.68 9.73
C SER A 97 9.73 0.75 9.74
N ILE A 98 8.62 1.27 10.24
CA ILE A 98 7.29 0.68 10.16
C ILE A 98 6.52 1.42 9.07
N THR A 99 6.02 0.68 8.09
CA THR A 99 5.33 1.20 6.91
C THR A 99 3.88 0.67 6.85
N PRO A 100 2.91 1.46 6.37
CA PRO A 100 1.52 1.02 6.29
C PRO A 100 1.34 0.00 5.16
N VAL A 101 0.33 -0.88 5.29
CA VAL A 101 0.01 -1.87 4.25
C VAL A 101 -0.32 -1.20 2.91
N ARG A 102 0.14 -1.80 1.82
CA ARG A 102 -0.23 -1.40 0.46
C ARG A 102 -0.61 -2.64 -0.35
N ILE A 103 -1.72 -2.54 -1.07
CA ILE A 103 -2.24 -3.63 -1.91
C ILE A 103 -2.38 -3.07 -3.32
N TYR A 104 -1.95 -3.86 -4.29
CA TYR A 104 -1.90 -3.49 -5.69
C TYR A 104 -2.61 -4.54 -6.54
N ARG A 105 -3.22 -4.09 -7.63
CA ARG A 105 -3.52 -4.93 -8.79
C ARG A 105 -2.56 -4.58 -9.92
N PHE A 106 -2.12 -5.57 -10.66
CA PHE A 106 -1.33 -5.33 -11.86
C PHE A 106 -2.26 -5.01 -13.04
N ARG A 107 -2.00 -3.91 -13.74
CA ARG A 107 -2.79 -3.45 -14.89
C ARG A 107 -1.87 -2.86 -15.93
N ALA A 108 -1.79 -3.49 -17.11
CA ALA A 108 -1.05 -3.00 -18.26
C ALA A 108 0.40 -2.55 -17.92
N GLY A 109 1.15 -3.38 -17.20
CA GLY A 109 2.53 -3.08 -16.81
C GLY A 109 2.70 -2.24 -15.55
N ARG A 110 1.62 -1.93 -14.81
CA ARG A 110 1.69 -1.04 -13.63
C ARG A 110 1.04 -1.67 -12.41
N LEU A 111 1.64 -1.46 -11.24
CA LEU A 111 0.98 -1.69 -9.96
C LEU A 111 0.05 -0.52 -9.62
N VAL A 112 -1.25 -0.76 -9.74
CA VAL A 112 -2.30 0.19 -9.38
C VAL A 112 -2.74 -0.11 -7.95
N ALA A 113 -2.63 0.88 -7.08
CA ALA A 113 -2.89 0.65 -5.67
C ALA A 113 -4.39 0.67 -5.35
N VAL A 114 -4.88 -0.44 -4.78
CA VAL A 114 -6.30 -0.72 -4.50
C VAL A 114 -6.56 -0.96 -3.01
N THR A 115 -5.63 -0.57 -2.13
CA THR A 115 -5.66 -0.86 -0.69
C THR A 115 -7.01 -0.65 0.00
N ARG A 116 -7.80 0.35 -0.41
CA ARG A 116 -9.11 0.65 0.20
C ARG A 116 -10.20 -0.37 -0.09
N GLU A 117 -10.00 -1.23 -1.08
CA GLU A 117 -10.97 -2.30 -1.35
C GLU A 117 -10.86 -3.44 -0.32
N PHE A 118 -9.85 -3.40 0.56
CA PHE A 118 -9.49 -4.45 1.49
C PHE A 118 -9.56 -4.00 2.96
N ASP A 119 -10.73 -3.48 3.37
CA ASP A 119 -10.96 -2.93 4.73
C ASP A 119 -10.45 -3.81 5.86
N ALA A 120 -10.63 -5.13 5.77
CA ALA A 120 -10.16 -6.06 6.80
C ALA A 120 -8.64 -6.03 6.98
N LEU A 121 -7.88 -5.97 5.88
CA LEU A 121 -6.41 -5.90 5.90
C LEU A 121 -5.92 -4.52 6.34
N VAL A 122 -6.65 -3.45 5.97
CA VAL A 122 -6.34 -2.10 6.45
C VAL A 122 -6.57 -1.99 7.96
N ARG A 123 -7.67 -2.55 8.48
CA ARG A 123 -7.94 -2.60 9.94
C ARG A 123 -6.92 -3.47 10.68
N GLU A 124 -6.43 -4.55 10.08
CA GLU A 124 -5.34 -5.34 10.66
C GLU A 124 -4.05 -4.52 10.79
N SER A 125 -3.67 -3.82 9.72
CA SER A 125 -2.51 -2.93 9.71
C SER A 125 -2.67 -1.76 10.70
N GLU A 126 -3.86 -1.19 10.84
CA GLU A 126 -4.16 -0.15 11.84
C GLU A 126 -3.90 -0.66 13.26
N ARG A 127 -4.46 -1.83 13.62
CA ARG A 127 -4.25 -2.43 14.95
C ARG A 127 -2.79 -2.75 15.21
N GLU A 128 -2.10 -3.28 14.20
CA GLU A 128 -0.69 -3.65 14.31
C GLU A 128 0.20 -2.42 14.52
N THR A 129 0.08 -1.40 13.67
CA THR A 129 0.86 -0.16 13.77
C THR A 129 0.59 0.57 15.08
N TRP A 130 -0.66 0.60 15.54
CA TRP A 130 -1.01 1.14 16.86
C TRP A 130 -0.38 0.35 18.02
N ARG A 131 -0.43 -0.99 17.96
CA ARG A 131 0.18 -1.86 18.98
C ARG A 131 1.70 -1.66 19.03
N ILE A 132 2.36 -1.56 17.87
CA ILE A 132 3.80 -1.32 17.79
C ILE A 132 4.13 0.06 18.38
N ALA A 133 3.39 1.11 18.00
CA ALA A 133 3.59 2.45 18.55
C ALA A 133 3.48 2.46 20.07
N ARG A 134 2.45 1.80 20.63
CA ARG A 134 2.28 1.64 22.07
C ARG A 134 3.43 0.90 22.73
N LYS A 135 3.89 -0.20 22.14
CA LYS A 135 5.00 -0.99 22.68
C LYS A 135 6.29 -0.17 22.71
N LEU A 136 6.63 0.50 21.61
CA LEU A 136 7.80 1.38 21.53
C LEU A 136 7.72 2.46 22.60
N TRP A 137 6.55 3.11 22.74
CA TRP A 137 6.32 4.11 23.78
C TRP A 137 6.55 3.57 25.20
N GLN A 138 5.99 2.40 25.52
CA GLN A 138 6.12 1.77 26.84
C GLN A 138 7.56 1.37 27.17
N MET A 139 8.36 1.06 26.15
CA MET A 139 9.77 0.70 26.28
C MET A 139 10.71 1.91 26.24
N GLY A 140 10.20 3.15 26.21
CA GLY A 140 11.02 4.36 26.08
C GLY A 140 11.64 4.56 24.67
N GLY A 141 11.21 3.78 23.68
CA GLY A 141 11.66 3.91 22.29
C GLY A 141 10.87 4.96 21.50
N ASN A 142 11.35 5.27 20.29
CA ASN A 142 10.71 6.23 19.39
C ASN A 142 9.51 5.60 18.63
N PRO A 143 8.26 6.03 18.88
CA PRO A 143 7.06 5.46 18.28
C PRO A 143 6.70 6.08 16.91
N HIS A 144 7.45 7.08 16.43
CA HIS A 144 7.04 7.95 15.33
C HIS A 144 6.78 7.24 14.02
N THR A 145 7.61 6.27 13.66
CA THR A 145 7.42 5.51 12.43
C THR A 145 6.11 4.71 12.46
N ALA A 146 5.78 4.11 13.60
CA ALA A 146 4.56 3.35 13.78
C ALA A 146 3.32 4.27 13.85
N LEU A 147 3.43 5.42 14.50
CA LEU A 147 2.37 6.43 14.54
C LEU A 147 2.08 7.05 13.16
N ALA A 148 3.09 7.25 12.32
CA ALA A 148 2.91 7.74 10.96
C ALA A 148 2.21 6.70 10.07
N ALA A 149 2.62 5.43 10.16
CA ALA A 149 1.95 4.32 9.48
C ALA A 149 0.50 4.14 9.98
N TRP A 150 0.27 4.25 11.29
CA TRP A 150 -1.07 4.24 11.88
C TRP A 150 -1.93 5.38 11.32
N ALA A 151 -1.41 6.61 11.27
CA ALA A 151 -2.13 7.74 10.68
C ALA A 151 -2.54 7.45 9.22
N ALA A 152 -1.63 6.91 8.40
CA ALA A 152 -1.91 6.53 7.02
C ALA A 152 -3.04 5.50 6.91
N THR A 153 -3.03 4.46 7.75
CA THR A 153 -4.09 3.44 7.77
C THR A 153 -5.45 4.01 8.19
N LYS A 154 -5.51 4.93 9.16
CA LYS A 154 -6.74 5.64 9.52
C LYS A 154 -7.32 6.44 8.33
N TYR A 155 -6.48 7.08 7.52
CA TYR A 155 -6.94 7.74 6.28
C TYR A 155 -7.37 6.76 5.18
N LEU A 156 -6.81 5.55 5.13
CA LEU A 156 -7.31 4.50 4.23
C LEU A 156 -8.72 4.05 4.65
N LEU A 157 -8.98 3.95 5.96
CA LEU A 157 -10.28 3.58 6.54
C LEU A 157 -11.34 4.71 6.49
N GLY A 158 -10.96 5.94 6.09
CA GLY A 158 -11.85 7.10 6.16
C GLY A 158 -12.04 7.68 7.56
N GLU A 159 -11.24 7.22 8.53
CA GLU A 159 -11.26 7.58 9.95
C GLU A 159 -10.21 8.67 10.28
N GLY A 160 -9.83 9.47 9.28
CA GLY A 160 -8.76 10.48 9.38
C GLY A 160 -9.01 11.59 10.41
N SER A 161 -10.28 11.84 10.78
CA SER A 161 -10.66 12.80 11.82
C SER A 161 -10.12 12.44 13.21
N GLU A 162 -9.85 11.16 13.47
CA GLU A 162 -9.30 10.70 14.75
C GLU A 162 -7.79 10.92 14.89
N VAL A 163 -7.08 11.11 13.76
CA VAL A 163 -5.62 11.12 13.71
C VAL A 163 -5.03 12.27 14.53
N TRP A 164 -5.40 13.51 14.22
CA TRP A 164 -4.74 14.68 14.80
C TRP A 164 -5.00 14.85 16.31
N PRO A 165 -6.25 14.73 16.80
CA PRO A 165 -6.50 14.82 18.24
C PRO A 165 -5.74 13.75 19.02
N ARG A 166 -5.57 12.55 18.43
CA ARG A 166 -4.83 11.46 19.07
C ARG A 166 -3.33 11.73 19.09
N LEU A 167 -2.73 12.11 17.97
CA LEU A 167 -1.30 12.41 17.90
C LEU A 167 -0.93 13.60 18.80
N GLN A 168 -1.73 14.66 18.80
CA GLN A 168 -1.53 15.83 19.66
C GLN A 168 -1.60 15.46 21.14
N ARG A 169 -2.57 14.62 21.55
CA ARG A 169 -2.67 14.15 22.94
C ARG A 169 -1.43 13.35 23.34
N LEU A 170 -0.98 12.43 22.49
CA LEU A 170 0.18 11.58 22.80
C LEU A 170 1.45 12.43 22.94
N ILE A 171 1.69 13.33 21.97
CA ILE A 171 2.89 14.16 21.95
C ILE A 171 2.85 15.23 23.05
N GLY A 172 1.67 15.77 23.39
CA GLY A 172 1.50 16.76 24.46
C GLY A 172 1.54 16.19 25.88
N ALA A 173 1.28 14.88 26.06
CA ALA A 173 1.20 14.24 27.38
C ALA A 173 2.55 13.83 28.00
N ARG A 174 3.68 14.01 27.31
CA ARG A 174 5.02 13.88 27.91
C ARG A 174 5.88 15.08 27.56
N THR A 175 6.33 15.74 28.63
CA THR A 175 7.56 16.52 28.69
C THR A 175 8.67 15.78 27.95
N ILE A 176 9.28 16.53 27.05
CA ILE A 176 10.49 16.28 26.27
C ILE A 176 11.49 15.45 27.09
N GLU A 177 11.76 14.20 26.69
CA GLU A 177 13.04 13.60 27.03
C GLU A 177 14.13 14.25 26.17
N PRO A 178 15.31 14.59 26.71
CA PRO A 178 16.20 15.60 26.14
C PRO A 178 16.87 15.22 24.82
N ASN A 179 16.69 14.00 24.31
CA ASN A 179 17.40 13.51 23.13
C ASN A 179 16.58 13.48 21.82
N LEU A 180 15.43 14.15 21.75
CA LEU A 180 14.62 14.18 20.52
C LEU A 180 14.13 15.58 20.16
N GLU A 181 14.98 16.35 19.48
CA GLU A 181 14.55 17.44 18.58
C GLU A 181 13.52 16.97 17.51
N ARG A 182 13.30 15.64 17.40
CA ARG A 182 12.31 15.00 16.54
C ARG A 182 10.90 14.87 17.13
N ASN A 183 10.67 15.06 18.44
CA ASN A 183 9.34 14.88 19.05
C ASN A 183 8.64 16.25 19.23
N GLY A 184 7.61 16.56 18.43
CA GLY A 184 6.88 17.82 18.57
C GLY A 184 6.15 18.33 17.32
N PRO A 185 5.84 19.65 17.24
CA PRO A 185 5.26 20.28 16.06
C PRO A 185 5.99 19.99 14.72
N PRO A 186 7.33 19.87 14.67
CA PRO A 186 8.03 19.42 13.46
C PRO A 186 7.58 18.03 13.00
N TYR A 187 7.46 17.05 13.89
CA TYR A 187 6.98 15.71 13.55
C TYR A 187 5.56 15.74 13.00
N LEU A 188 4.64 16.44 13.68
CA LEU A 188 3.24 16.54 13.23
C LEU A 188 3.15 17.16 11.83
N ARG A 189 3.96 18.18 11.53
CA ARG A 189 4.05 18.77 10.19
C ARG A 189 4.62 17.78 9.18
N SER A 190 5.67 17.04 9.51
CA SER A 190 6.27 16.03 8.64
C SER A 190 5.29 14.89 8.31
N VAL A 191 4.54 14.39 9.31
CA VAL A 191 3.48 13.40 9.07
C VAL A 191 2.42 13.97 8.13
N ARG A 192 1.95 15.21 8.36
CA ARG A 192 0.98 15.85 7.48
C ARG A 192 1.48 16.02 6.05
N SER A 193 2.75 16.40 5.89
CA SER A 193 3.39 16.54 4.58
C SER A 193 3.44 15.21 3.85
N ALA A 194 3.96 14.16 4.51
CA ALA A 194 4.05 12.81 3.94
C ALA A 194 2.67 12.27 3.54
N LEU A 195 1.66 12.40 4.41
CA LEU A 195 0.30 11.97 4.09
C LEU A 195 -0.30 12.73 2.91
N ARG A 196 0.02 14.02 2.73
CA ARG A 196 -0.43 14.81 1.58
C ARG A 196 0.26 14.34 0.31
N GLU A 197 1.59 14.33 0.33
CA GLU A 197 2.44 13.98 -0.81
C GLU A 197 2.14 12.57 -1.33
N PHE A 198 1.91 11.63 -0.41
CA PHE A 198 1.64 10.24 -0.75
C PHE A 198 0.17 9.98 -1.10
N GLY A 199 -0.67 11.02 -1.05
CA GLY A 199 -2.06 11.03 -1.46
C GLY A 199 -3.06 10.65 -0.37
N TYR A 200 -2.66 10.26 0.83
CA TYR A 200 -3.59 9.84 1.90
C TYR A 200 -4.62 10.92 2.28
N LEU A 201 -4.25 12.21 2.23
CA LEU A 201 -5.15 13.32 2.58
C LEU A 201 -6.11 13.75 1.46
N SER A 202 -5.74 13.54 0.20
CA SER A 202 -6.50 14.01 -0.98
C SER A 202 -7.49 12.98 -1.52
N LEU A 203 -7.58 11.82 -0.86
CA LEU A 203 -8.37 10.70 -1.36
C LEU A 203 -9.82 10.82 -0.88
N PRO A 204 -10.81 10.76 -1.79
CA PRO A 204 -12.22 10.91 -1.44
C PRO A 204 -12.69 9.77 -0.52
N ARG A 205 -13.67 10.08 0.34
CA ARG A 205 -14.37 9.08 1.17
C ARG A 205 -14.96 7.98 0.27
N PRO A 206 -14.85 6.69 0.64
CA PRO A 206 -15.70 5.66 0.07
C PRO A 206 -17.17 6.11 0.24
N GLY A 207 -17.90 6.28 -0.88
CA GLY A 207 -19.31 6.72 -0.88
C GLY A 207 -19.58 8.16 -1.35
N SER A 208 -18.57 9.00 -1.60
CA SER A 208 -18.82 10.38 -2.09
C SER A 208 -18.94 10.52 -3.62
N ARG A 209 -18.95 9.41 -4.37
CA ARG A 209 -19.28 9.42 -5.80
C ARG A 209 -20.65 8.78 -6.01
N ARG A 210 -21.69 9.62 -6.07
CA ARG A 210 -22.89 9.33 -6.84
C ARG A 210 -22.42 9.12 -8.28
N TRP A 211 -22.35 7.87 -8.73
CA TRP A 211 -22.28 7.58 -10.15
C TRP A 211 -23.50 8.23 -10.81
N ARG A 212 -23.34 9.41 -11.41
CA ARG A 212 -24.28 9.84 -12.45
C ARG A 212 -24.10 8.81 -13.56
N ARG A 213 -25.10 7.94 -13.74
CA ARG A 213 -25.27 7.21 -14.98
C ARG A 213 -25.28 8.26 -16.09
N SER A 214 -24.27 8.27 -16.94
CA SER A 214 -24.37 8.94 -18.23
C SER A 214 -25.57 8.33 -18.96
N PRO A 215 -26.53 9.12 -19.47
CA PRO A 215 -27.51 8.57 -20.38
C PRO A 215 -26.76 8.18 -21.64
N SER A 216 -26.74 6.88 -21.92
CA SER A 216 -26.40 6.32 -23.22
C SER A 216 -27.35 6.89 -24.27
N SER A 217 -26.94 7.93 -24.99
CA SER A 217 -27.61 8.36 -26.21
C SER A 217 -27.12 7.49 -27.37
N VAL A 218 -27.74 6.32 -27.53
CA VAL A 218 -27.77 5.63 -28.82
C VAL A 218 -28.88 6.30 -29.63
N PRO A 219 -28.62 6.91 -30.79
CA PRO A 219 -29.70 7.42 -31.63
C PRO A 219 -30.42 6.24 -32.27
N ALA A 220 -31.73 6.13 -32.01
CA ALA A 220 -32.61 5.18 -32.68
C ALA A 220 -32.66 5.53 -34.18
N ARG A 221 -32.11 4.64 -35.02
CA ARG A 221 -32.34 4.66 -36.47
C ARG A 221 -33.82 4.37 -36.71
N ARG A 222 -34.57 5.34 -37.22
CA ARG A 222 -35.89 5.08 -37.80
C ARG A 222 -35.70 4.31 -39.10
N CYS A 223 -36.12 3.05 -39.13
CA CYS A 223 -36.48 2.38 -40.37
C CYS A 223 -37.84 2.93 -40.83
N SER A 224 -37.88 3.69 -41.92
CA SER A 224 -39.11 3.90 -42.68
C SER A 224 -39.26 2.74 -43.68
N ARG A 225 -40.28 1.89 -43.45
CA ARG A 225 -40.83 1.02 -44.48
C ARG A 225 -41.90 1.79 -45.26
N ARG A 226 -41.89 1.51 -46.56
CA ARG A 226 -42.72 2.03 -47.65
C ARG A 226 -44.23 1.86 -47.42
N THR A 227 -44.99 2.77 -48.02
CA THR A 227 -46.02 2.44 -49.02
C THR A 227 -45.91 3.47 -50.13
#